data_AF-A0A1C5EMS9-F1
#
_entry.id   AF-A0A1C5EMS9-F1
#
_cell.length_a   1.000
_cell.length_b   1.000
_cell.length_c   1.000
_cell.angle_alpha   90.00
_cell.angle_beta   90.00
_cell.angle_gamma   90.00
#
_symmetry.space_group_name_H-M   'P 1'
#
loop_
_entity.id
_entity.type
_entity.pdbx_description
1 polymer ?
#
loop_
_entity_poly.entity_id
_entity_poly.type
_entity_poly.pdbx_seq_one_letter_code
_entity_poly.pdbx_strand_id
1 'polypeptide(L)'
;MAESTAAPGFAHDILPLFRSIDIEHMAKGGVQLDQYVYMSVRENAERVYNTVATKRMPPPDENATWSEEQVALLRAWIDGGMLP
;
A
#
# COMPACT_ATOMS: atom_id res chain seq x y z
N MET A 1 -1.82 3.92 -29.07
CA MET A 1 -2.22 3.89 -27.65
C MET A 1 -1.62 2.63 -27.05
N ALA A 2 -0.42 2.72 -26.51
CA ALA A 2 0.23 1.61 -25.81
C ALA A 2 1.00 2.24 -24.65
N GLU A 3 0.26 2.73 -23.67
CA GLU A 3 0.84 3.04 -22.38
C GLU A 3 1.31 1.69 -21.84
N SER A 4 2.62 1.51 -21.84
CA SER A 4 3.24 0.35 -21.23
C SER A 4 2.88 0.43 -19.75
N THR A 5 1.83 -0.29 -19.35
CA THR A 5 1.36 -0.42 -17.97
C THR A 5 2.41 -1.25 -17.22
N ALA A 6 3.58 -0.64 -16.99
CA ALA A 6 4.51 -1.17 -16.02
C ALA A 6 3.75 -1.11 -14.71
N ALA A 7 3.49 -2.26 -14.10
CA ALA A 7 2.88 -2.29 -12.78
C ALA A 7 3.70 -1.38 -11.85
N PRO A 8 3.05 -0.66 -10.91
CA PRO A 8 3.77 0.22 -9.98
C PRO A 8 4.94 -0.53 -9.31
N GLY A 9 6.01 0.16 -8.92
CA GLY A 9 7.08 -0.44 -8.13
C GLY A 9 6.80 -0.29 -6.64
N PHE A 10 7.12 -1.30 -5.82
CA PHE A 10 6.91 -1.18 -4.39
C PHE A 10 7.74 -0.04 -3.79
N ALA A 11 9.05 -0.01 -4.02
CA ALA A 11 9.92 0.99 -3.40
C ALA A 11 9.72 2.41 -3.94
N HIS A 12 9.31 2.56 -5.20
CA HIS A 12 9.19 3.85 -5.88
C HIS A 12 7.78 4.43 -5.86
N ASP A 13 6.74 3.60 -5.96
CA ASP A 13 5.36 4.06 -6.10
C ASP A 13 4.51 3.73 -4.88
N ILE A 14 4.74 2.60 -4.21
CA ILE A 14 3.89 2.15 -3.08
C ILE A 14 4.42 2.60 -1.72
N LEU A 15 5.71 2.39 -1.48
CA LEU A 15 6.40 2.73 -0.24
C LEU A 15 6.28 4.22 0.13
N PRO A 16 6.47 5.20 -0.79
CA PRO A 16 6.30 6.61 -0.44
C PRO A 16 4.84 7.01 -0.16
N LEU A 17 3.84 6.19 -0.52
CA LEU A 17 2.45 6.41 -0.13
C LEU A 17 2.23 6.07 1.35
N PHE A 18 3.03 5.15 1.90
CA PHE A 18 3.04 4.84 3.32
C PHE A 18 3.87 5.87 4.06
N ARG A 19 3.20 6.69 4.88
CA ARG A 19 3.89 7.63 5.76
C ARG A 19 4.56 6.86 6.90
N SER A 20 5.60 7.43 7.49
CA SER A 20 6.29 6.79 8.63
C SER A 20 5.33 6.44 9.77
N ILE A 21 4.32 7.28 10.03
CA ILE A 21 3.29 7.02 11.06
C ILE A 21 2.41 5.81 10.74
N ASP A 22 2.12 5.58 9.46
CA ASP A 22 1.35 4.43 8.97
C ASP A 22 2.16 3.15 9.15
N ILE A 23 3.45 3.19 8.80
CA ILE A 23 4.41 2.10 9.00
C ILE A 23 4.53 1.78 10.51
N GLU A 24 4.71 2.77 11.37
CA GLU A 24 4.84 2.57 12.82
C GLU A 24 3.56 2.01 13.46
N HIS A 25 2.38 2.51 13.08
CA HIS A 25 1.10 1.99 13.59
C HIS A 25 0.84 0.55 13.14
N MET A 26 1.13 0.23 11.88
CA MET A 26 0.98 -1.12 11.35
C MET A 26 2.02 -2.07 11.93
N ALA A 27 3.26 -1.60 12.14
CA ALA A 27 4.31 -2.39 12.77
C ALA A 27 3.92 -2.81 14.20
N LYS A 28 3.25 -1.94 14.96
CA LYS A 28 2.66 -2.31 16.28
C LYS A 28 1.63 -3.44 16.19
N GLY A 29 0.93 -3.55 15.05
CA GLY A 29 0.01 -4.64 14.74
C GLY A 29 0.67 -5.86 14.06
N GLY A 30 1.99 -5.85 13.88
CA GLY A 30 2.74 -6.92 13.19
C GLY A 30 2.69 -6.86 11.66
N VAL A 31 2.27 -5.72 11.08
CA VAL A 31 2.18 -5.48 9.64
C VAL A 31 3.37 -4.60 9.22
N GLN A 32 4.28 -5.15 8.43
CA GLN A 32 5.49 -4.44 7.99
C GLN A 32 5.27 -3.85 6.60
N LEU A 33 4.80 -2.59 6.58
CA LEU A 33 4.53 -1.85 5.33
C LEU A 33 5.80 -1.39 4.62
N ASP A 34 6.93 -1.27 5.32
CA ASP A 34 8.21 -0.89 4.73
C ASP A 34 8.97 -2.08 4.12
N GLN A 35 8.53 -3.30 4.43
CA GLN A 35 9.20 -4.53 4.01
C GLN A 35 8.57 -5.10 2.76
N TYR A 36 9.30 -5.05 1.65
CA TYR A 36 8.88 -5.67 0.39
C TYR A 36 8.58 -7.16 0.57
N VAL A 37 9.41 -7.91 1.29
CA VAL A 37 9.20 -9.34 1.53
C VAL A 37 7.89 -9.65 2.24
N TYR A 38 7.40 -8.72 3.07
CA TYR A 38 6.10 -8.85 3.73
C TYR A 38 4.97 -8.46 2.77
N MET A 39 5.11 -7.32 2.08
CA MET A 39 4.08 -6.82 1.17
C MET A 39 3.95 -7.62 -0.13
N SER A 40 5.02 -8.27 -0.60
CA SER A 40 5.04 -9.16 -1.76
C SER A 40 4.30 -10.49 -1.51
N VAL A 41 3.73 -10.67 -0.32
CA VAL A 41 2.81 -11.77 -0.02
C VAL A 41 1.39 -11.28 -0.32
N ARG A 42 0.71 -11.94 -1.27
CA ARG A 42 -0.64 -11.55 -1.70
C ARG A 42 -1.63 -11.41 -0.53
N GLU A 43 -1.62 -12.32 0.44
CA GLU A 43 -2.48 -12.23 1.62
C GLU A 43 -2.22 -10.96 2.45
N ASN A 44 -0.95 -10.59 2.61
CA ASN A 44 -0.58 -9.37 3.34
C ASN A 44 -0.98 -8.13 2.55
N ALA A 45 -0.70 -8.09 1.24
CA ALA A 45 -1.07 -6.98 0.39
C ALA A 45 -2.60 -6.76 0.36
N GLU A 46 -3.38 -7.83 0.25
CA GLU A 46 -4.85 -7.76 0.32
C GLU A 46 -5.33 -7.27 1.69
N ARG A 47 -4.68 -7.65 2.79
CA ARG A 47 -5.01 -7.12 4.13
C ARG A 47 -4.75 -5.62 4.22
N VAL A 48 -3.63 -5.15 3.67
CA VAL A 48 -3.31 -3.72 3.61
C VAL A 48 -4.33 -2.99 2.74
N TYR A 49 -4.63 -3.52 1.54
CA TYR A 49 -5.65 -2.98 0.65
C TYR A 49 -7.02 -2.85 1.32
N ASN A 50 -7.49 -3.89 2.01
CA ASN A 50 -8.74 -3.83 2.76
C ASN A 50 -8.69 -2.78 3.89
N THR A 51 -7.54 -2.60 4.54
CA THR A 51 -7.37 -1.62 5.62
C THR A 51 -7.44 -0.18 5.09
N VAL A 52 -6.77 0.11 3.98
CA VAL A 52 -6.84 1.44 3.34
C VAL A 52 -8.21 1.69 2.70
N ALA A 53 -8.81 0.68 2.07
CA ALA A 53 -10.14 0.77 1.46
C ALA A 53 -11.25 1.00 2.49
N THR A 54 -11.11 0.44 3.70
CA THR A 54 -12.06 0.66 4.81
C THR A 54 -11.82 1.97 5.56
N LYS A 55 -10.92 2.84 5.08
CA LYS A 55 -10.53 4.12 5.71
C LYS A 55 -10.06 3.95 7.17
N ARG A 56 -9.57 2.76 7.52
CA ARG A 56 -8.93 2.46 8.81
C ARG A 56 -7.48 2.96 8.85
N MET A 57 -6.96 3.35 7.68
CA MET A 57 -5.68 4.01 7.53
C MET A 57 -5.82 5.29 6.69
N PRO A 58 -5.16 6.38 7.13
CA PRO A 58 -4.35 6.50 8.35
C PRO A 58 -5.16 6.62 9.65
N PRO A 59 -4.50 6.64 10.83
CA PRO A 59 -5.17 6.93 12.10
C PRO A 59 -6.01 8.21 12.05
N PRO A 60 -7.18 8.22 12.73
CA PRO A 60 -8.24 9.22 12.59
C PRO A 60 -7.83 10.64 13.02
N ASP A 61 -6.74 10.79 13.78
CA ASP A 61 -6.22 12.08 14.23
C ASP A 61 -5.56 12.90 13.11
N GLU A 62 -5.16 12.26 12.00
CA GLU A 62 -4.45 12.90 10.90
C GLU A 62 -5.31 12.82 9.64
N ASN A 63 -5.90 13.95 9.23
CA ASN A 63 -6.82 14.20 8.10
C ASN A 63 -6.28 13.81 6.68
N ALA A 64 -5.56 12.70 6.55
CA ALA A 64 -4.85 12.30 5.34
C ALA A 64 -5.26 10.89 4.89
N THR A 65 -6.57 10.60 4.83
CA THR A 65 -7.06 9.36 4.22
C THR A 65 -6.49 9.18 2.82
N TRP A 66 -6.12 7.94 2.48
CA TRP A 66 -5.67 7.62 1.13
C TRP A 66 -6.74 8.04 0.12
N SER A 67 -6.32 8.75 -0.92
CA SER A 67 -7.20 9.08 -2.05
C SER A 67 -7.56 7.82 -2.82
N GLU A 68 -8.71 7.83 -3.51
CA GLU A 68 -9.16 6.72 -4.36
C GLU A 68 -8.09 6.30 -5.38
N GLU A 69 -7.33 7.27 -5.90
CA GLU A 69 -6.19 7.05 -6.80
C GLU A 69 -5.05 6.25 -6.15
N GLN A 70 -4.72 6.53 -4.88
CA GLN A 70 -3.68 5.81 -4.15
C GLN A 70 -4.12 4.37 -3.86
N VAL A 71 -5.38 4.16 -3.51
CA VAL A 71 -5.97 2.83 -3.31
C VAL A 71 -5.99 2.04 -4.62
N ALA A 72 -6.35 2.68 -5.73
CA ALA A 72 -6.30 2.07 -7.06
C ALA A 72 -4.87 1.70 -7.48
N LEU A 73 -3.89 2.54 -7.14
CA LEU A 73 -2.47 2.28 -7.42
C LEU A 73 -1.96 1.06 -6.65
N LEU A 74 -2.31 0.93 -5.36
CA LEU A 74 -2.03 -0.28 -4.59
C LEU A 74 -2.70 -1.52 -5.21
N ARG A 75 -3.95 -1.41 -5.68
CA ARG A 75 -4.62 -2.52 -6.36
C ARG A 75 -3.92 -2.93 -7.65
N ALA A 76 -3.50 -1.97 -8.46
CA ALA A 76 -2.76 -2.21 -9.69
C ALA A 76 -1.42 -2.90 -9.43
N TRP A 77 -0.74 -2.56 -8.32
CA TRP A 77 0.48 -3.24 -7.91
C TRP A 77 0.27 -4.70 -7.53
N ILE A 78 -0.78 -4.98 -6.75
CA ILE A 78 -1.14 -6.35 -6.35
C ILE A 78 -1.50 -7.21 -7.57
N ASP A 79 -2.27 -6.65 -8.49
CA ASP A 79 -2.69 -7.32 -9.73
C ASP A 79 -1.50 -7.51 -10.69
N GLY A 80 -0.64 -6.50 -10.79
CA GLY A 80 0.57 -6.49 -11.61
C GLY A 80 1.72 -7.36 -11.11
N GLY A 81 1.51 -8.13 -10.04
CA GLY A 81 2.46 -9.15 -9.58
C GLY A 81 3.39 -8.71 -8.46
N MET A 82 3.11 -7.59 -7.79
CA MET A 82 3.86 -7.09 -6.63
C MET A 82 5.35 -6.88 -6.94
N LEU A 83 5.63 -6.05 -7.95
CA LEU A 83 6.99 -5.71 -8.34
C LEU A 83 7.73 -4.94 -7.23
N PRO A 84 9.03 -5.20 -7.02
CA PRO A 84 9.83 -4.50 -6.00
C PRO A 84 10.02 -3.01 -6.29
#